data_AF-A0A1W1H653-F1
#
_entry.id   AF-A0A1W1H653-F1
#
_cell.length_a   1.000
_cell.length_b   1.000
_cell.length_c   1.000
_cell.angle_alpha   90.00
_cell.angle_beta   90.00
_cell.angle_gamma   90.00
#
_symmetry.space_group_name_H-M   'P 1'
#
loop_
_entity.id
_entity.type
_entity.pdbx_description
1 polymer ?
#
loop_
_entity_poly.entity_id
_entity_poly.type
_entity_poly.pdbx_seq_one_letter_code
_entity_poly.pdbx_strand_id
1 'polypeptide(L)' 'MQSITIPQINERLKGLSSDKLAVVFDFISYLAEKELSDVLLNSATKAIECTYASEQVLARDWNRPEEDEAWATL' A
#
# COMPACT_ATOMS: atom_id res chain seq x y z
N MET A 1 -15.35 -18.59 6.29
CA MET A 1 -15.24 -17.20 6.80
C MET A 1 -16.65 -16.64 6.89
N GLN A 2 -17.14 -16.31 8.09
CA GLN A 2 -18.47 -15.69 8.22
C GLN A 2 -18.37 -14.23 7.77
N SER A 3 -19.09 -13.85 6.71
CA SER A 3 -19.19 -12.44 6.35
C SER A 3 -20.16 -11.77 7.32
N ILE A 4 -19.63 -10.95 8.22
CA ILE A 4 -20.45 -10.08 9.05
C ILE A 4 -21.00 -8.99 8.14
N THR A 5 -22.31 -8.79 8.17
CA THR A 5 -23.00 -7.79 7.34
C THR A 5 -23.23 -6.49 8.13
N ILE A 6 -23.23 -5.34 7.44
CA ILE A 6 -23.47 -4.03 8.07
C ILE A 6 -24.73 -3.98 8.95
N PRO A 7 -25.87 -4.57 8.55
CA PRO A 7 -27.06 -4.60 9.41
C PRO A 7 -26.83 -5.28 10.77
N GLN A 8 -26.04 -6.35 10.81
CA GLN A 8 -25.74 -7.06 12.06
C GLN A 8 -24.87 -6.23 13.01
N ILE A 9 -23.98 -5.40 12.46
CA ILE A 9 -23.16 -4.45 13.23
C ILE A 9 -24.05 -3.36 13.81
N ASN A 10 -24.93 -2.76 12.99
CA ASN A 10 -25.84 -1.71 13.43
C ASN A 10 -26.77 -2.16 14.57
N GLU A 11 -27.31 -3.39 14.52
CA GLU A 11 -28.13 -3.93 15.61
C GLU A 11 -27.34 -4.07 16.92
N ARG A 12 -26.05 -4.44 16.85
CA ARG A 12 -25.18 -4.51 18.04
C ARG A 12 -24.78 -3.14 18.56
N LEU A 13 -24.60 -2.15 17.69
CA LEU A 13 -24.28 -0.77 18.07
C LEU A 13 -25.43 -0.09 18.83
N LYS A 14 -26.68 -0.36 18.46
CA LYS A 14 -27.87 0.21 19.13
C LYS A 14 -27.97 -0.17 20.62
N GLY A 15 -27.39 -1.30 21.03
CA GLY A 15 -27.43 -1.77 22.42
C GLY A 15 -26.28 -1.27 23.30
N LEU A 16 -25.34 -0.50 22.76
CA LEU A 16 -24.17 -0.03 23.50
C LEU A 16 -24.43 1.32 24.19
N SER A 17 -23.75 1.55 25.31
CA SER A 17 -23.72 2.87 25.96
C SER A 17 -22.89 3.86 25.13
N SER A 18 -23.17 5.16 25.30
CA SER A 18 -22.47 6.24 24.59
C SER A 18 -20.94 6.16 24.72
N ASP A 19 -20.43 5.83 25.90
CA ASP A 19 -18.99 5.71 26.15
C ASP A 19 -18.35 4.58 25.31
N LYS A 20 -19.08 3.47 25.13
CA LYS A 20 -18.60 2.34 24.32
C LYS A 20 -18.72 2.64 22.83
N LEU A 21 -19.71 3.43 22.43
CA LEU A 21 -19.85 3.88 21.04
C LEU A 21 -18.68 4.78 20.63
N ALA A 22 -18.19 5.65 21.51
CA ALA A 22 -17.00 6.46 21.26
C ALA A 22 -15.76 5.58 20.99
N VAL A 23 -15.52 4.56 21.83
CA VAL A 23 -14.40 3.62 21.64
C VAL A 23 -14.52 2.83 20.33
N VAL A 24 -15.74 2.41 19.97
CA VAL A 24 -15.96 1.69 18.71
C VAL A 24 -15.71 2.62 17.51
N PHE A 25 -16.12 3.88 17.60
CA PHE A 25 -15.85 4.87 16.57
C PHE A 25 -14.35 5.11 16.39
N ASP A 26 -13.60 5.32 17.48
CA ASP A 26 -12.15 5.49 17.44
C ASP A 26 -11.45 4.28 16.81
N PHE A 27 -11.90 3.08 17.16
CA PHE A 27 -11.36 1.84 16.60
C PHE A 27 -11.66 1.69 15.10
N ILE A 28 -12.86 2.04 14.64
CA ILE A 28 -13.21 2.02 13.21
C ILE A 28 -12.37 3.06 12.45
N SER A 29 -12.20 4.26 12.99
CA SER A 29 -11.36 5.30 12.40
C SER A 29 -9.92 4.81 12.24
N TYR A 30 -9.35 4.20 13.29
CA TYR A 30 -8.02 3.59 13.21
C TYR A 30 -7.94 2.49 12.15
N LEU A 31 -8.93 1.61 12.05
CA LEU A 31 -8.94 0.56 11.04
C LEU A 31 -9.00 1.11 9.61
N ALA A 32 -9.82 2.14 9.38
CA ALA A 32 -9.93 2.79 8.08
C ALA A 32 -8.62 3.48 7.68
N GLU A 33 -7.97 4.18 8.61
CA GLU A 33 -6.65 4.80 8.39
C GLU A 33 -5.57 3.75 8.13
N LYS A 34 -5.61 2.63 8.84
CA LYS A 34 -4.66 1.52 8.67
C LYS A 34 -4.84 0.83 7.33
N GLU A 35 -6.07 0.53 6.91
CA GLU A 35 -6.35 -0.07 5.61
C GLU A 35 -5.87 0.84 4.47
N LEU A 36 -6.12 2.15 4.58
CA LEU A 36 -5.59 3.14 3.64
C LEU A 36 -4.04 3.14 3.62
N SER A 37 -3.42 3.10 4.79
CA SER A 37 -1.96 3.07 4.93
C SER A 37 -1.35 1.80 4.33
N ASP A 38 -1.97 0.63 4.53
CA ASP A 38 -1.53 -0.64 3.97
C ASP A 38 -1.66 -0.64 2.44
N VAL A 39 -2.73 -0.06 1.89
CA VAL A 39 -2.90 0.10 0.43
C VAL A 39 -1.81 1.01 -0.14
N LEU A 40 -1.54 2.15 0.51
CA LEU A 40 -0.50 3.09 0.08
C LEU A 40 0.90 2.48 0.17
N LEU A 41 1.21 1.78 1.26
CA LEU A 41 2.48 1.09 1.44
C LEU A 41 2.69 0.00 0.38
N ASN A 42 1.67 -0.82 0.12
CA ASN A 42 1.73 -1.85 -0.92
C ASN A 42 1.93 -1.25 -2.32
N SER A 43 1.32 -0.09 -2.60
CA SER A 43 1.55 0.64 -3.86
C SER A 43 2.98 1.17 -3.95
N ALA A 44 3.51 1.74 -2.87
CA ALA A 44 4.86 2.27 -2.82
C ALA A 44 5.92 1.16 -3.01
N THR A 45 5.73 0.02 -2.36
CA THR A 45 6.61 -1.15 -2.51
C THR A 45 6.65 -1.62 -3.96
N LYS A 46 5.50 -1.73 -4.64
CA LYS A 46 5.44 -2.11 -6.06
C LYS A 46 6.14 -1.12 -6.97
N ALA A 47 6.03 0.18 -6.69
CA ALA A 47 6.72 1.21 -7.46
C ALA A 47 8.25 1.08 -7.31
N ILE A 48 8.74 0.89 -6.08
CA ILE A 48 10.16 0.68 -5.78
C ILE A 48 10.70 -0.57 -6.47
N GLU A 49 9.97 -1.69 -6.40
CA GLU A 49 10.33 -2.94 -7.09
C GLU A 49 10.46 -2.74 -8.60
N CYS A 50 9.51 -2.01 -9.21
CA CYS A 50 9.53 -1.68 -10.63
C CYS A 50 10.73 -0.80 -11.01
N THR A 51 11.05 0.21 -10.19
CA THR A 51 12.21 1.07 -10.39
C THR A 51 13.51 0.26 -10.34
N TYR A 52 13.70 -0.57 -9.30
CA TYR A 52 14.90 -1.38 -9.15
C TYR A 52 15.06 -2.40 -10.29
N ALA A 53 13.96 -3.02 -10.73
CA ALA A 53 13.99 -3.91 -11.89
C ALA A 53 14.39 -3.16 -13.18
N SER A 54 13.89 -1.94 -13.38
CA SER A 54 14.24 -1.09 -14.52
C SER A 54 15.71 -0.67 -14.48
N GLU A 55 16.23 -0.30 -13.30
CA GLU A 55 17.65 0.04 -13.09
C GLU A 55 18.56 -1.15 -13.45
N GLN A 56 18.21 -2.37 -13.04
CA GLN A 56 19.00 -3.56 -13.40
C GLN A 56 19.05 -3.79 -14.91
N VAL A 57 17.93 -3.59 -15.61
CA VAL A 57 17.87 -3.75 -17.07
C VAL A 57 18.69 -2.67 -17.77
N LEU A 58 18.55 -1.41 -17.35
CA LEU A 58 19.31 -0.29 -17.89
C LEU A 58 20.81 -0.46 -17.64
N ALA A 59 21.21 -0.87 -16.43
CA ALA A 59 22.63 -1.11 -16.11
C ALA A 59 23.24 -2.19 -17.00
N ARG A 60 22.50 -3.25 -17.34
CA ARG A 60 22.98 -4.29 -18.25
C ARG A 60 23.25 -3.74 -19.65
N ASP A 61 22.39 -2.87 -20.14
CA ASP A 61 22.49 -2.35 -21.50
C ASP A 61 23.48 -1.16 -21.57
N TRP A 62 23.63 -0.39 -20.50
CA TRP A 62 24.59 0.71 -20.37
C TRP A 62 26.04 0.26 -20.16
N ASN A 63 26.27 -0.81 -19.39
CA ASN A 63 27.63 -1.33 -19.13
C ASN A 63 28.20 -2.16 -20.30
N ARG A 64 27.68 -1.96 -21.51
CA ARG A 64 28.16 -2.63 -22.70
C ARG A 64 29.35 -1.86 -23.26
N PRO A 65 30.43 -2.55 -23.67
CA PRO A 65 31.61 -1.88 -24.22
C PRO A 65 31.29 -1.05 -25.48
N GLU A 66 30.26 -1.44 -26.24
CA GLU A 66 29.79 -0.69 -27.39
C GLU A 66 29.23 0.70 -27.02
N GLU A 67 28.62 0.84 -25.84
CA GLU A 67 28.18 2.14 -25.34
C GLU A 67 29.40 2.99 -24.96
N ASP A 68 30.36 2.44 -24.21
CA ASP A 68 31.59 3.16 -23.85
C ASP A 68 32.36 3.70 -25.09
N GLU A 69 32.41 2.93 -26.18
CA GLU A 69 32.98 3.36 -27.46
C GLU A 69 32.17 4.47 -28.14
N ALA A 70 30.83 4.39 -28.07
CA ALA A 70 29.93 5.41 -28.60
C ALA A 70 30.03 6.74 -27.82
N TRP A 71 30.22 6.69 -26.50
CA TRP A 71 30.43 7.87 -25.67
C TRP A 71 31.85 8.45 -25.81
N ALA A 72 32.86 7.64 -26.13
CA ALA A 72 34.24 8.10 -26.33
C ALA A 72 34.44 8.90 -27.64
N THR A 73 33.50 8.81 -28.57
CA THR A 73 33.56 9.47 -29.89
C THR A 73 32.68 10.72 -30.00
N LEU A 74 32.11 11.17 -28.87
CA LEU A 74 31.25 12.36 -28.72
C LEU A 74 32.01 13.53 -28.09
#